data_AF-A0A1X7SFY2-F1
#
_entry.id   AF-A0A1X7SFY2-F1
#
_cell.length_a   1.000
_cell.length_b   1.000
_cell.length_c   1.000
_cell.angle_alpha   90.00
_cell.angle_beta   90.00
_cell.angle_gamma   90.00
#
_symmetry.space_group_name_H-M   'P 1'
#
loop_
_entity.id
_entity.type
_entity.pdbx_description
1 polymer ?
#
loop_
_entity_poly.entity_id
_entity_poly.type
_entity_poly.pdbx_seq_one_letter_code
_entity_poly.pdbx_strand_id
1 'polypeptide(L)'
;MVHFYLKNHGLNSVSIHFNADNCTGQNKNNTVIQYLLWRVMTGPNASISISFLPVGHTKFSPDWCFGLLKQKFRKAEVDSLDDFIQVVEQSSAVNKAQPEGSSNGELIVETLDWCSYFATLFKKIKGIKGFQHFVVNATSPGVVAARQAVDGPVTQFNLLKEDAQIMEDELPNILPPKGMSTERKWYLYEKIRSFCRYECKDVTCPLPDAPRPTGSSRQSTPGVDNPPDLAMEIEVPHSPRQSLEPPATQ
;
A
#
# COMPACT_ATOMS: atom_id res chain seq x y z
N MET A 1 -6.44 -1.14 -5.50
CA MET A 1 -5.05 -1.47 -5.88
C MET A 1 -4.86 -2.85 -6.51
N VAL A 2 -4.96 -3.99 -5.80
CA VAL A 2 -4.64 -5.31 -6.40
C VAL A 2 -5.48 -5.63 -7.64
N HIS A 3 -6.78 -5.32 -7.62
CA HIS A 3 -7.65 -5.49 -8.78
C HIS A 3 -7.19 -4.70 -10.00
N PHE A 4 -6.92 -3.40 -9.82
CA PHE A 4 -6.41 -2.54 -10.88
C PHE A 4 -5.11 -3.12 -11.46
N TYR A 5 -4.16 -3.51 -10.61
CA TYR A 5 -2.89 -4.07 -11.07
C TYR A 5 -3.08 -5.33 -11.89
N LEU A 6 -3.87 -6.30 -11.41
CA LEU A 6 -4.08 -7.55 -12.15
C LEU A 6 -4.87 -7.36 -13.45
N LYS A 7 -5.79 -6.38 -13.49
CA LYS A 7 -6.55 -6.04 -14.70
C LYS A 7 -5.65 -5.43 -15.78
N ASN A 8 -4.75 -4.52 -15.40
CA ASN A 8 -3.94 -3.75 -16.35
C ASN A 8 -2.55 -4.35 -16.62
N HIS A 9 -2.01 -5.13 -15.68
CA HIS A 9 -0.64 -5.64 -15.71
C HIS A 9 -0.52 -7.15 -15.43
N GLY A 10 -1.63 -7.85 -15.15
CA GLY A 10 -1.62 -9.26 -14.76
C GLY A 10 -1.34 -10.27 -15.89
N LEU A 11 -1.13 -9.81 -17.13
CA LEU A 11 -0.80 -10.61 -18.31
C LEU A 11 -1.76 -11.79 -18.58
N ASN A 12 -3.03 -11.70 -18.17
CA ASN A 12 -4.02 -12.79 -18.25
C ASN A 12 -3.51 -14.12 -17.67
N SER A 13 -2.69 -14.04 -16.62
CA SER A 13 -2.07 -15.21 -15.98
C SER A 13 -3.14 -16.20 -15.52
N VAL A 14 -3.02 -17.48 -15.89
CA VAL A 14 -3.96 -18.53 -15.47
C VAL A 14 -3.79 -18.87 -13.98
N SER A 15 -2.54 -18.87 -13.52
CA SER A 15 -2.17 -19.19 -12.15
C SER A 15 -1.30 -18.08 -11.56
N ILE A 16 -1.62 -17.64 -10.35
CA ILE A 16 -0.89 -16.57 -9.66
C ILE A 16 -0.39 -17.06 -8.30
N HIS A 17 0.85 -16.68 -7.97
CA HIS A 17 1.41 -16.85 -6.63
C HIS A 17 1.81 -15.49 -6.05
N PHE A 18 1.16 -15.09 -4.96
CA PHE A 18 1.49 -13.90 -4.21
C PHE A 18 2.41 -14.23 -3.04
N ASN A 19 3.39 -13.36 -2.81
CA ASN A 19 4.13 -13.27 -1.57
C ASN A 19 3.80 -11.94 -0.91
N ALA A 20 3.41 -11.96 0.36
CA ALA A 20 3.04 -10.78 1.12
C ALA A 20 3.66 -10.79 2.51
N ASP A 21 3.88 -9.61 3.08
CA ASP A 21 4.23 -9.50 4.48
C ASP A 21 3.07 -9.98 5.38
N ASN A 22 3.36 -10.27 6.65
CA ASN A 22 2.36 -10.76 7.60
C ASN A 22 1.51 -9.62 8.21
N CYS A 23 1.31 -8.49 7.50
CA CYS A 23 0.55 -7.36 8.00
C CYS A 23 -0.94 -7.69 8.05
N THR A 24 -1.48 -7.87 9.26
CA THR A 24 -2.89 -8.27 9.45
C THR A 24 -3.91 -7.20 9.06
N GLY A 25 -3.54 -5.92 9.12
CA GLY A 25 -4.42 -4.82 8.74
C GLY A 25 -4.62 -4.74 7.22
N GLN A 26 -3.57 -5.00 6.45
CA GLN A 26 -3.54 -4.72 5.02
C GLN A 26 -3.58 -5.99 4.16
N ASN A 27 -2.77 -6.99 4.49
CA ASN A 27 -2.53 -8.13 3.60
C ASN A 27 -3.19 -9.42 4.11
N LYS A 28 -3.02 -9.76 5.40
CA LYS A 28 -3.60 -10.97 6.00
C LYS A 28 -4.95 -10.68 6.65
N ASN A 29 -5.95 -10.42 5.81
CA ASN A 29 -7.34 -10.23 6.23
C ASN A 29 -8.33 -11.00 5.33
N ASN A 30 -9.58 -11.07 5.78
CA ASN A 30 -10.62 -11.81 5.06
C ASN A 30 -10.93 -11.21 3.68
N THR A 31 -10.94 -9.89 3.54
CA THR A 31 -11.24 -9.21 2.28
C THR A 31 -10.24 -9.61 1.20
N VAL A 32 -8.94 -9.69 1.51
CA VAL A 32 -7.91 -10.12 0.56
C VAL A 32 -8.15 -11.57 0.13
N ILE A 33 -8.37 -12.49 1.06
CA ILE A 33 -8.59 -13.91 0.72
C ILE A 33 -9.90 -14.09 -0.07
N GLN A 34 -10.96 -13.38 0.30
CA GLN A 34 -12.24 -13.37 -0.41
C GLN A 34 -12.10 -12.76 -1.81
N TYR A 35 -11.26 -11.74 -1.99
CA TYR A 35 -10.93 -11.18 -3.30
C TYR A 35 -10.27 -12.23 -4.21
N LEU A 36 -9.31 -12.99 -3.69
CA LEU A 36 -8.66 -14.06 -4.46
C LEU A 36 -9.65 -15.16 -4.83
N LEU A 37 -10.52 -15.56 -3.90
CA LEU A 37 -11.57 -16.54 -4.15
C LEU A 37 -12.54 -16.05 -5.23
N TRP A 38 -13.05 -14.82 -5.09
CA TRP A 38 -13.94 -14.19 -6.07
C TRP A 38 -13.31 -14.17 -7.46
N ARG A 39 -12.03 -13.77 -7.57
CA ARG A 39 -11.33 -13.69 -8.86
C ARG A 39 -11.15 -15.05 -9.54
N VAL A 40 -11.07 -16.14 -8.78
CA VAL A 40 -11.08 -17.50 -9.35
C VAL A 40 -12.50 -17.91 -9.75
N MET A 41 -13.48 -17.59 -8.92
CA MET A 41 -14.87 -17.95 -9.16
C MET A 41 -15.50 -17.22 -10.36
N THR A 42 -15.09 -15.99 -10.65
CA THR A 42 -15.57 -15.22 -11.80
C THR A 42 -14.82 -15.51 -13.09
N GLY A 43 -13.79 -16.37 -13.07
CA GLY A 43 -13.07 -16.82 -14.26
C GLY A 43 -11.74 -16.13 -14.64
N PRO A 44 -11.34 -14.95 -14.13
CA PRO A 44 -10.05 -14.35 -14.50
C PRO A 44 -8.81 -15.16 -14.15
N ASN A 45 -8.88 -16.15 -13.25
CA ASN A 45 -7.79 -17.08 -12.94
C ASN A 45 -8.33 -18.48 -12.66
N ALA A 46 -7.59 -19.53 -13.03
CA ALA A 46 -7.91 -20.90 -12.64
C ALA A 46 -7.45 -21.22 -11.21
N SER A 47 -6.36 -20.60 -10.75
CA SER A 47 -5.85 -20.81 -9.39
C SER A 47 -5.08 -19.61 -8.88
N ILE A 48 -5.26 -19.28 -7.61
CA ILE A 48 -4.42 -18.28 -6.94
C ILE A 48 -3.95 -18.83 -5.60
N SER A 49 -2.68 -18.59 -5.30
CA SER A 49 -2.10 -18.85 -3.99
C SER A 49 -1.47 -17.60 -3.42
N ILE A 50 -1.51 -17.47 -2.10
CA ILE A 50 -0.83 -16.41 -1.37
C ILE A 50 -0.10 -17.01 -0.18
N SER A 51 1.18 -16.65 -0.04
CA SER A 51 2.02 -17.01 1.08
C SER A 51 2.45 -15.77 1.84
N PHE A 52 2.45 -15.88 3.15
CA PHE A 52 2.83 -14.81 4.07
C PHE A 52 4.22 -15.06 4.65
N LEU A 53 5.02 -14.01 4.71
CA LEU A 53 6.38 -14.10 5.25
C LEU A 53 6.36 -14.51 6.74
N PRO A 54 7.31 -15.37 7.18
CA PRO A 54 7.42 -15.74 8.57
C PRO A 54 7.82 -14.54 9.44
N VAL A 55 7.43 -14.58 10.71
CA VAL A 55 7.76 -13.52 11.67
C VAL A 55 9.28 -13.40 11.79
N GLY A 56 9.80 -12.18 11.70
CA GLY A 56 11.24 -11.90 11.73
C GLY A 56 11.91 -11.85 10.34
N HIS A 57 11.26 -12.35 9.29
CA HIS A 57 11.76 -12.31 7.92
C HIS A 57 10.92 -11.37 7.05
N THR A 58 10.90 -10.09 7.42
CA THR A 58 10.02 -9.08 6.82
C THR A 58 10.57 -8.46 5.54
N LYS A 59 11.81 -8.79 5.14
CA LYS A 59 12.45 -8.21 3.95
C LYS A 59 12.20 -9.05 2.71
N PHE A 60 11.67 -8.43 1.66
CA PHE A 60 11.41 -9.03 0.35
C PHE A 60 11.75 -8.04 -0.78
N SER A 61 11.59 -8.46 -2.05
CA SER A 61 12.06 -7.68 -3.19
C SER A 61 11.52 -6.24 -3.28
N PRO A 62 10.28 -5.91 -2.90
CA PRO A 62 9.80 -4.54 -2.87
C PRO A 62 10.54 -3.64 -1.87
N ASP A 63 11.07 -4.18 -0.76
CA ASP A 63 11.88 -3.37 0.17
C ASP A 63 13.16 -2.86 -0.49
N TRP A 64 13.76 -3.68 -1.37
CA TRP A 64 14.89 -3.25 -2.17
C TRP A 64 14.49 -2.14 -3.14
N CYS A 65 13.34 -2.28 -3.82
CA CYS A 65 12.77 -1.26 -4.70
C CYS A 65 12.52 0.08 -3.96
N PHE A 66 11.99 0.03 -2.72
CA PHE A 66 11.84 1.20 -1.87
C PHE A 66 13.19 1.77 -1.41
N GLY A 67 14.20 0.93 -1.21
CA GLY A 67 15.57 1.34 -0.95
C GLY A 67 16.14 2.20 -2.09
N LEU A 68 15.94 1.78 -3.34
CA LEU A 68 16.34 2.55 -4.53
C LEU A 68 15.59 3.87 -4.64
N LEU A 69 14.27 3.85 -4.41
CA LEU A 69 13.45 5.06 -4.34
C LEU A 69 13.98 6.03 -3.28
N LYS A 70 14.26 5.54 -2.06
CA LYS A 70 14.77 6.35 -0.95
C LYS A 70 16.13 6.99 -1.28
N GLN A 71 17.01 6.28 -1.98
CA GLN A 71 18.30 6.82 -2.41
C GLN A 71 18.14 7.98 -3.39
N LYS A 72 17.23 7.85 -4.37
CA LYS A 72 16.92 8.91 -5.34
C LYS A 72 16.21 10.09 -4.65
N PHE A 73 15.19 9.81 -3.85
CA PHE A 73 14.38 10.83 -3.17
C PHE A 73 15.21 11.73 -2.25
N ARG A 74 16.17 11.17 -1.50
CA ARG A 74 17.07 11.96 -0.61
C ARG A 74 17.92 13.02 -1.31
N LYS A 75 18.06 12.93 -2.63
CA LYS A 75 18.87 13.84 -3.46
C LYS A 75 18.01 14.68 -4.41
N ALA A 76 16.69 14.53 -4.34
CA ALA A 76 15.74 15.19 -5.21
C ALA A 76 15.03 16.32 -4.47
N GLU A 77 14.71 17.39 -5.18
CA GLU A 77 13.76 18.41 -4.74
C GLU A 77 12.37 17.94 -5.17
N VAL A 78 11.46 17.77 -4.22
CA VAL A 78 10.11 17.23 -4.46
C VAL A 78 9.11 18.13 -3.77
N ASP A 79 8.42 18.96 -4.55
CA ASP A 79 7.44 19.91 -4.05
C ASP A 79 6.03 19.62 -4.53
N SER A 80 5.85 18.70 -5.48
CA SER A 80 4.57 18.32 -6.07
C SER A 80 4.45 16.81 -6.25
N LEU A 81 3.23 16.34 -6.51
CA LEU A 81 2.98 14.95 -6.88
C LEU A 81 3.73 14.57 -8.17
N ASP A 82 3.79 15.47 -9.14
CA ASP A 82 4.46 15.25 -10.42
C ASP A 82 5.97 15.10 -10.25
N ASP A 83 6.60 15.91 -9.38
CA ASP A 83 8.01 15.72 -9.01
C ASP A 83 8.22 14.33 -8.39
N PHE A 84 7.31 13.90 -7.52
CA PHE A 84 7.43 12.60 -6.86
C PHE A 84 7.27 11.44 -7.84
N ILE A 85 6.35 11.55 -8.80
CA ILE A 85 6.19 10.60 -9.91
C ILE A 85 7.50 10.49 -10.69
N GLN A 86 8.13 11.61 -11.04
CA GLN A 86 9.42 11.61 -11.74
C GLN A 86 10.52 10.95 -10.92
N VAL A 87 10.56 11.21 -9.61
CA VAL A 87 11.52 10.56 -8.71
C VAL A 87 11.34 9.04 -8.68
N VAL A 88 10.10 8.56 -8.67
CA VAL A 88 9.80 7.11 -8.74
C VAL A 88 10.29 6.52 -10.06
N GLU A 89 9.90 7.10 -11.21
CA GLU A 89 10.31 6.59 -12.53
C GLU A 89 11.83 6.62 -12.75
N GLN A 90 12.52 7.63 -12.20
CA GLN A 90 13.97 7.77 -12.32
C GLN A 90 14.75 6.98 -11.27
N SER A 91 14.08 6.38 -10.28
CA SER A 91 14.76 5.66 -9.21
C SER A 91 15.30 4.30 -9.64
N SER A 92 14.62 3.61 -10.55
CA SER A 92 15.02 2.30 -11.10
C SER A 92 14.13 1.90 -12.26
N ALA A 93 14.64 1.07 -13.18
CA ALA A 93 13.84 0.50 -14.27
C ALA A 93 12.66 -0.37 -13.78
N VAL A 94 12.76 -0.93 -12.57
CA VAL A 94 11.70 -1.76 -11.97
C VAL A 94 10.67 -0.97 -11.16
N ASN A 95 10.91 0.32 -10.93
CA ASN A 95 9.97 1.18 -10.22
C ASN A 95 9.08 1.90 -11.25
N LYS A 96 7.77 1.75 -11.08
CA LYS A 96 6.75 2.41 -11.90
C LYS A 96 5.79 3.16 -11.02
N ALA A 97 5.61 4.44 -11.33
CA ALA A 97 4.69 5.31 -10.62
C ALA A 97 3.27 5.02 -11.11
N GLN A 98 2.37 4.76 -10.17
CA GLN A 98 0.94 4.66 -10.44
C GLN A 98 0.22 5.64 -9.51
N PRO A 99 -0.03 6.88 -9.96
CA PRO A 99 -0.87 7.80 -9.19
C PRO A 99 -2.29 7.27 -9.11
N GLU A 100 -2.92 7.41 -7.94
CA GLU A 100 -4.35 7.08 -7.76
C GLU A 100 -5.25 8.19 -8.28
N GLY A 101 -4.74 9.42 -8.34
CA GLY A 101 -5.39 10.56 -8.96
C GLY A 101 -4.37 11.62 -9.36
N SER A 102 -4.80 12.61 -10.13
CA SER A 102 -3.92 13.67 -10.61
C SER A 102 -4.05 14.95 -9.75
N SER A 103 -3.13 15.89 -9.96
CA SER A 103 -3.13 17.21 -9.32
C SER A 103 -4.39 18.04 -9.62
N ASN A 104 -5.15 17.70 -10.66
CA ASN A 104 -6.40 18.40 -11.02
C ASN A 104 -7.67 17.74 -10.42
N GLY A 105 -7.52 16.65 -9.66
CA GLY A 105 -8.62 15.94 -9.03
C GLY A 105 -9.21 14.79 -9.85
N GLU A 106 -8.64 14.47 -11.02
CA GLU A 106 -9.01 13.28 -11.79
C GLU A 106 -8.67 12.01 -11.00
N LEU A 107 -9.63 11.08 -10.93
CA LEU A 107 -9.44 9.75 -10.34
C LEU A 107 -8.89 8.80 -11.41
N ILE A 108 -7.69 8.27 -11.18
CA ILE A 108 -7.00 7.36 -12.11
C ILE A 108 -7.21 5.90 -11.67
N VAL A 109 -7.15 5.64 -10.36
CA VAL A 109 -7.34 4.30 -9.80
C VAL A 109 -8.56 4.29 -8.90
N GLU A 110 -9.59 3.60 -9.36
CA GLU A 110 -10.83 3.42 -8.59
C GLU A 110 -10.60 2.56 -7.35
N THR A 111 -11.16 3.02 -6.23
CA THR A 111 -11.26 2.23 -5.00
C THR A 111 -12.64 1.62 -4.95
N LEU A 112 -12.74 0.29 -5.01
CA LEU A 112 -14.00 -0.44 -4.98
C LEU A 112 -14.31 -0.94 -3.56
N ASP A 113 -15.58 -0.89 -3.13
CA ASP A 113 -16.02 -1.36 -1.81
C ASP A 113 -16.13 -2.90 -1.74
N TRP A 114 -14.99 -3.56 -1.85
CA TRP A 114 -14.87 -5.01 -1.72
C TRP A 114 -15.38 -5.52 -0.37
N CYS A 115 -15.22 -4.73 0.70
CA CYS A 115 -15.60 -5.13 2.04
C CYS A 115 -17.12 -5.32 2.17
N SER A 116 -17.90 -4.33 1.76
CA SER A 116 -19.37 -4.44 1.80
C SER A 116 -19.88 -5.48 0.81
N TYR A 117 -19.31 -5.52 -0.40
CA TYR A 117 -19.69 -6.48 -1.42
C TYR A 117 -19.47 -7.93 -0.95
N PHE A 118 -18.26 -8.28 -0.50
CA PHE A 118 -17.96 -9.63 -0.02
C PHE A 118 -18.66 -10.00 1.27
N ALA A 119 -19.07 -9.02 2.09
CA ALA A 119 -19.92 -9.30 3.24
C ALA A 119 -21.29 -9.87 2.82
N THR A 120 -21.76 -9.62 1.58
CA THR A 120 -22.98 -10.26 1.05
C THR A 120 -22.71 -11.69 0.59
N LEU A 121 -21.57 -11.95 -0.05
CA LEU A 121 -21.28 -13.22 -0.73
C LEU A 121 -20.63 -14.29 0.16
N PHE A 122 -19.77 -13.89 1.10
CA PHE A 122 -18.85 -14.81 1.75
C PHE A 122 -18.92 -14.78 3.29
N LYS A 123 -18.67 -15.95 3.87
CA LYS A 123 -18.37 -16.16 5.29
C LYS A 123 -16.91 -15.77 5.56
N LYS A 124 -16.60 -15.44 6.81
CA LYS A 124 -15.24 -15.11 7.25
C LYS A 124 -14.52 -16.36 7.76
N ILE A 125 -13.24 -16.50 7.45
CA ILE A 125 -12.32 -17.43 8.10
C ILE A 125 -12.03 -16.92 9.51
N LYS A 126 -12.45 -17.68 10.52
CA LYS A 126 -12.08 -17.45 11.93
C LYS A 126 -10.63 -17.88 12.15
N GLY A 127 -9.88 -17.11 12.94
CA GLY A 127 -8.48 -17.45 13.25
C GLY A 127 -7.52 -17.33 12.04
N ILE A 128 -7.85 -16.52 11.03
CA ILE A 128 -7.05 -16.34 9.80
C ILE A 128 -5.55 -16.09 10.06
N LYS A 129 -5.22 -15.42 11.17
CA LYS A 129 -3.84 -15.10 11.58
C LYS A 129 -2.97 -16.34 11.81
N GLY A 130 -3.58 -17.48 12.16
CA GLY A 130 -2.86 -18.74 12.40
C GLY A 130 -2.38 -19.43 11.13
N PHE A 131 -2.85 -19.00 9.95
CA PHE A 131 -2.46 -19.59 8.67
C PHE A 131 -1.42 -18.71 7.94
N GLN A 132 -0.58 -19.35 7.14
CA GLN A 132 0.49 -18.70 6.37
C GLN A 132 0.35 -18.90 4.87
N HIS A 133 -0.33 -19.95 4.44
CA HIS A 133 -0.52 -20.26 3.03
C HIS A 133 -2.00 -20.45 2.75
N PHE A 134 -2.48 -19.81 1.70
CA PHE A 134 -3.85 -19.95 1.22
C PHE A 134 -3.83 -20.27 -0.27
N VAL A 135 -4.71 -21.17 -0.68
CA VAL A 135 -4.87 -21.60 -2.07
C VAL A 135 -6.35 -21.64 -2.40
N VAL A 136 -6.70 -21.07 -3.55
CA VAL A 136 -8.03 -21.13 -4.17
C VAL A 136 -7.90 -21.67 -5.58
N ASN A 137 -8.86 -22.50 -5.99
CA ASN A 137 -8.83 -23.19 -7.28
C ASN A 137 -10.24 -23.29 -7.88
N ALA A 138 -10.34 -23.14 -9.20
CA ALA A 138 -11.59 -23.24 -9.96
C ALA A 138 -12.25 -24.62 -9.85
N THR A 139 -11.49 -25.69 -9.56
CA THR A 139 -12.03 -27.04 -9.33
C THR A 139 -12.77 -27.18 -8.01
N SER A 140 -12.67 -26.20 -7.10
CA SER A 140 -13.39 -26.18 -5.82
C SER A 140 -13.96 -24.78 -5.54
N PRO A 141 -14.99 -24.35 -6.30
CA PRO A 141 -15.58 -23.02 -6.13
C PRO A 141 -16.08 -22.80 -4.70
N GLY A 142 -15.87 -21.58 -4.19
CA GLY A 142 -16.26 -21.22 -2.82
C GLY A 142 -15.32 -21.74 -1.72
N VAL A 143 -14.33 -22.59 -2.04
CA VAL A 143 -13.45 -23.21 -1.05
C VAL A 143 -12.07 -22.55 -1.03
N VAL A 144 -11.59 -22.26 0.18
CA VAL A 144 -10.21 -21.84 0.45
C VAL A 144 -9.50 -22.94 1.21
N ALA A 145 -8.39 -23.44 0.67
CA ALA A 145 -7.47 -24.33 1.37
C ALA A 145 -6.40 -23.50 2.08
N ALA A 146 -6.22 -23.71 3.39
CA ALA A 146 -5.24 -22.97 4.20
C ALA A 146 -4.30 -23.92 4.95
N ARG A 147 -3.05 -23.50 5.15
CA ARG A 147 -2.03 -24.21 5.93
C ARG A 147 -1.32 -23.27 6.90
N GLN A 148 -0.93 -23.79 8.06
CA GLN A 148 -0.14 -23.04 9.04
C GLN A 148 1.36 -23.01 8.70
N ALA A 149 1.86 -24.06 8.05
CA ALA A 149 3.23 -24.21 7.57
C ALA A 149 3.21 -24.81 6.16
N VAL A 150 4.34 -24.72 5.43
CA VAL A 150 4.47 -25.20 4.04
C VAL A 150 4.03 -26.66 3.91
N ASP A 151 4.57 -27.53 4.76
CA ASP A 151 4.25 -28.97 4.77
C ASP A 151 3.16 -29.33 5.79
N GLY A 152 2.48 -28.31 6.34
CA GLY A 152 1.43 -28.50 7.33
C GLY A 152 0.16 -29.12 6.73
N PRO A 153 -0.72 -29.67 7.60
CA PRO A 153 -2.01 -30.20 7.17
C PRO A 153 -2.87 -29.10 6.54
N VAL A 154 -3.67 -29.49 5.55
CA VAL A 154 -4.62 -28.59 4.89
C VAL A 154 -5.89 -28.50 5.70
N THR A 155 -6.32 -27.28 6.00
CA THR A 155 -7.66 -26.97 6.49
C THR A 155 -8.46 -26.33 5.36
N GLN A 156 -9.65 -26.85 5.06
CA GLN A 156 -10.52 -26.28 4.03
C GLN A 156 -11.65 -25.46 4.64
N PHE A 157 -11.96 -24.32 4.02
CA PHE A 157 -13.04 -23.44 4.42
C PHE A 157 -13.96 -23.20 3.22
N ASN A 158 -15.21 -23.65 3.29
CA ASN A 158 -16.23 -23.22 2.35
C ASN A 158 -16.77 -21.85 2.79
N LEU A 159 -16.43 -20.81 2.03
CA LEU A 159 -16.79 -19.43 2.33
C LEU A 159 -18.06 -19.00 1.63
N LEU A 160 -18.50 -19.66 0.56
CA LEU A 160 -19.70 -19.25 -0.16
C LEU A 160 -20.94 -19.36 0.75
N LYS A 161 -21.77 -18.33 0.76
CA LYS A 161 -23.09 -18.40 1.38
C LYS A 161 -24.10 -19.08 0.45
N GLU A 162 -25.12 -19.69 1.02
CA GLU A 162 -26.10 -20.49 0.28
C GLU A 162 -26.95 -19.64 -0.66
N ASP A 163 -27.19 -18.39 -0.31
CA ASP A 163 -27.97 -17.39 -1.04
C ASP A 163 -27.10 -16.46 -1.92
N ALA A 164 -25.79 -16.69 -1.98
CA ALA A 164 -24.88 -15.84 -2.73
C ALA A 164 -25.12 -15.98 -4.23
N GLN A 165 -25.42 -14.87 -4.89
CA GLN A 165 -25.46 -14.76 -6.34
C GLN A 165 -24.19 -14.06 -6.81
N ILE A 166 -23.37 -14.75 -7.60
CA ILE A 166 -22.15 -14.19 -8.18
C ILE A 166 -22.40 -14.01 -9.66
N MET A 167 -22.33 -12.76 -10.11
CA MET A 167 -22.33 -12.42 -11.53
C MET A 167 -20.89 -12.16 -11.96
N GLU A 168 -20.48 -12.72 -13.11
CA GLU A 168 -19.08 -12.66 -13.57
C GLU A 168 -18.58 -11.22 -13.77
N ASP A 169 -19.47 -10.34 -14.25
CA ASP A 169 -19.14 -8.95 -14.62
C ASP A 169 -19.49 -7.90 -13.55
N GLU A 170 -20.02 -8.33 -12.39
CA GLU A 170 -20.41 -7.38 -11.35
C GLU A 170 -19.19 -6.93 -10.53
N LEU A 171 -19.01 -5.61 -10.46
CA LEU A 171 -18.02 -4.96 -9.59
C LEU A 171 -18.71 -4.22 -8.45
N PRO A 172 -18.06 -4.12 -7.26
CA PRO A 172 -18.57 -3.30 -6.17
C PRO A 172 -18.71 -1.83 -6.55
N ASN A 173 -19.48 -1.10 -5.75
CA ASN A 173 -19.55 0.36 -5.86
C ASN A 173 -18.17 1.02 -5.69
N ILE A 174 -17.94 2.09 -6.45
CA ILE A 174 -16.77 2.94 -6.31
C ILE A 174 -16.92 3.77 -5.04
N LEU A 175 -15.90 3.75 -4.18
CA LEU A 175 -15.78 4.61 -3.02
C LEU A 175 -15.21 5.96 -3.47
N PRO A 176 -15.95 7.08 -3.30
CA PRO A 176 -15.43 8.39 -3.66
C PRO A 176 -14.26 8.76 -2.75
N PRO A 177 -13.22 9.41 -3.28
CA PRO A 177 -12.11 9.89 -2.45
C PRO A 177 -12.65 10.93 -1.46
N LYS A 178 -12.39 10.72 -0.17
CA LYS A 178 -12.82 11.63 0.90
C LYS A 178 -12.20 13.02 0.80
N GLY A 179 -11.05 13.12 0.12
CA GLY A 179 -10.24 14.34 0.06
C GLY A 179 -9.61 14.70 1.41
N MET A 180 -8.92 15.84 1.45
CA MET A 180 -8.32 16.37 2.67
C MET A 180 -9.32 17.18 3.50
N SER A 181 -9.22 17.09 4.83
CA SER A 181 -10.00 17.95 5.72
C SER A 181 -9.60 19.43 5.57
N THR A 182 -10.52 20.34 5.95
CA THR A 182 -10.27 21.78 5.93
C THR A 182 -9.06 22.16 6.78
N GLU A 183 -8.89 21.55 7.95
CA GLU A 183 -7.75 21.74 8.84
C GLU A 183 -6.44 21.36 8.14
N ARG A 184 -6.43 20.23 7.42
CA ARG A 184 -5.24 19.78 6.70
C ARG A 184 -4.88 20.71 5.55
N LYS A 185 -5.88 21.18 4.79
CA LYS A 185 -5.67 22.17 3.72
C LYS A 185 -5.05 23.47 4.27
N TRP A 186 -5.57 23.99 5.38
CA TRP A 186 -5.00 25.17 6.05
C TRP A 186 -3.59 24.93 6.59
N TYR A 187 -3.32 23.77 7.17
CA TYR A 187 -1.98 23.39 7.61
C TYR A 187 -0.98 23.42 6.45
N LEU A 188 -1.32 22.82 5.30
CA LEU A 188 -0.46 22.84 4.11
C LEU A 188 -0.18 24.27 3.64
N TYR A 189 -1.23 25.09 3.55
CA TYR A 189 -1.11 26.49 3.14
C TYR A 189 -0.24 27.33 4.08
N GLU A 190 -0.39 27.17 5.40
CA GLU A 190 0.29 28.03 6.38
C GLU A 190 1.68 27.55 6.79
N LYS A 191 1.86 26.22 6.86
CA LYS A 191 3.06 25.62 7.45
C LYS A 191 3.99 25.03 6.42
N ILE A 192 3.47 24.56 5.29
CA ILE A 192 4.28 23.84 4.28
C ILE A 192 4.58 24.74 3.08
N ARG A 193 3.64 25.59 2.67
CA ARG A 193 3.74 26.43 1.45
C ARG A 193 5.04 27.23 1.31
N SER A 194 5.64 27.71 2.40
CA SER A 194 6.91 28.47 2.33
C SER A 194 8.10 27.64 1.87
N PHE A 195 8.03 26.32 2.04
CA PHE A 195 9.08 25.38 1.67
C PHE A 195 8.96 24.91 0.21
N CYS A 196 7.79 25.08 -0.43
CA CYS A 196 7.61 24.75 -1.83
C CYS A 196 8.25 25.80 -2.74
N ARG A 197 8.86 25.35 -3.85
CA ARG A 197 9.20 26.21 -5.00
C ARG A 197 7.98 26.99 -5.48
N TYR A 198 8.25 28.18 -6.03
CA TYR A 198 7.22 29.17 -6.35
C TYR A 198 6.13 28.59 -7.28
N GLU A 199 6.55 27.88 -8.32
CA GLU A 199 5.70 27.22 -9.31
C GLU A 199 4.80 26.11 -8.74
N CYS A 200 5.16 25.51 -7.61
CA CYS A 200 4.42 24.40 -7.00
C CYS A 200 3.44 24.86 -5.90
N LYS A 201 3.55 26.11 -5.43
CA LYS A 201 2.80 26.57 -4.25
C LYS A 201 1.29 26.41 -4.40
N ASP A 202 0.74 26.85 -5.54
CA ASP A 202 -0.70 26.80 -5.79
C ASP A 202 -1.21 25.42 -6.25
N VAL A 203 -0.29 24.51 -6.58
CA VAL A 203 -0.64 23.11 -6.91
C VAL A 203 -0.67 22.27 -5.63
N THR A 204 0.38 22.36 -4.80
CA THR A 204 0.55 21.49 -3.63
C THR A 204 -0.09 22.05 -2.37
N CYS A 205 -0.03 23.37 -2.19
CA CYS A 205 -0.48 24.06 -0.99
C CYS A 205 -1.35 25.27 -1.36
N PRO A 206 -2.43 25.12 -2.14
CA PRO A 206 -3.30 26.23 -2.52
C PRO A 206 -3.98 26.87 -1.30
N LEU A 207 -4.40 28.13 -1.47
CA LEU A 207 -5.27 28.78 -0.49
C LEU A 207 -6.57 27.97 -0.39
N PRO A 208 -7.00 27.52 0.80
CA PRO A 208 -8.24 26.77 0.94
C PRO A 208 -9.47 27.64 0.65
N ASP A 209 -10.45 27.11 -0.09
CA ASP A 209 -11.73 27.80 -0.35
C ASP A 209 -12.61 27.94 0.91
N ALA A 210 -12.47 26.99 1.83
CA ALA A 210 -13.24 26.95 3.07
C ALA A 210 -12.64 27.89 4.14
N PRO A 211 -13.47 28.57 4.94
CA PRO A 211 -12.99 29.48 5.97
C PRO A 211 -12.10 28.76 6.99
N ARG A 212 -11.19 29.51 7.60
CA ARG A 212 -10.29 28.97 8.62
C ARG A 212 -11.11 28.43 9.81
N PRO A 213 -10.86 27.20 10.26
CA PRO A 213 -11.49 26.70 11.48
C PRO A 213 -11.12 27.59 12.67
N THR A 214 -12.11 28.17 13.33
CA THR A 214 -11.90 28.99 14.53
C THR A 214 -11.60 28.09 15.73
N GLY A 215 -10.32 27.91 16.04
CA GLY A 215 -9.82 27.40 17.32
C GLY A 215 -10.11 25.92 17.62
N SER A 216 -9.11 25.05 17.43
CA SER A 216 -8.95 23.90 18.31
C SER A 216 -7.84 24.23 19.30
N SER A 217 -8.22 24.49 20.55
CA SER A 217 -7.30 24.46 21.68
C SER A 217 -6.55 23.14 21.65
N ARG A 218 -5.21 23.19 21.75
CA ARG A 218 -4.36 22.02 21.94
C ARG A 218 -4.87 21.19 23.12
N GLN A 219 -5.60 20.12 22.84
CA GLN A 219 -5.52 18.89 23.62
C GLN A 219 -4.85 17.87 22.72
N SER A 220 -3.55 17.71 22.94
CA SER A 220 -2.76 16.64 22.39
C SER A 220 -3.23 15.32 22.99
N THR A 221 -4.19 14.68 22.33
CA THR A 221 -4.38 13.23 22.40
C THR A 221 -3.41 12.59 21.40
N PRO A 222 -2.50 11.70 21.84
CA PRO A 222 -1.64 10.97 20.90
C PRO A 222 -2.50 9.93 20.18
N GLY A 223 -2.84 10.20 18.91
CA GLY A 223 -3.73 9.35 18.12
C GLY A 223 -3.45 9.40 16.61
N VAL A 224 -2.80 8.34 16.14
CA VAL A 224 -2.92 7.61 14.86
C VAL A 224 -2.68 8.32 13.51
N ASP A 225 -2.84 9.63 13.37
CA ASP A 225 -2.73 10.30 12.04
C ASP A 225 -1.51 11.23 11.87
N ASN A 226 -0.59 11.27 12.82
CA ASN A 226 0.70 11.90 12.59
C ASN A 226 1.60 10.91 11.82
N PRO A 227 2.14 11.27 10.65
CA PRO A 227 3.24 10.51 10.08
C PRO A 227 4.38 10.49 11.13
N PRO A 228 5.08 9.36 11.31
CA PRO A 228 6.19 9.30 12.24
C PRO A 228 7.20 10.39 11.88
N ASP A 229 7.64 11.12 12.90
CA ASP A 229 8.68 12.14 12.76
C ASP A 229 9.92 11.46 12.18
N LEU A 230 10.21 11.72 10.91
CA LEU A 230 11.35 11.18 10.17
C LEU A 230 12.62 11.96 10.51
N ALA A 231 12.78 12.34 11.77
CA ALA A 231 14.08 12.64 12.35
C ALA A 231 14.83 11.31 12.55
N MET A 232 15.41 10.80 11.46
CA MET A 232 16.55 9.91 11.60
C MET A 232 17.68 10.75 12.22
N GLU A 233 17.80 10.75 13.54
CA GLU A 233 19.06 11.10 14.20
C GLU A 233 20.10 10.09 13.71
N ILE A 234 20.87 10.52 12.72
CA ILE A 234 22.09 9.83 12.32
C ILE A 234 23.12 10.25 13.37
N GLU A 235 23.26 9.46 14.44
CA GLU A 235 24.49 9.49 15.23
C GLU A 235 25.63 9.08 14.29
N VAL A 236 26.40 10.07 13.83
CA VAL A 236 27.67 9.84 13.15
C VAL A 236 28.68 9.51 14.24
N PRO A 237 29.26 8.29 14.28
CA PRO A 237 30.33 8.00 15.22
C PRO A 237 31.52 8.90 14.89
N HIS A 238 31.91 9.76 15.82
CA HIS A 238 33.18 10.46 15.76
C HIS A 238 34.31 9.44 15.84
N SER A 239 34.94 9.15 14.70
CA SER A 239 36.23 8.46 14.67
C SER A 239 37.33 9.49 14.95
N PRO A 240 38.17 9.32 15.98
CA PRO A 240 39.27 10.24 16.21
C PRO A 240 40.27 10.12 15.05
N ARG A 241 40.47 11.22 14.31
CA ARG A 241 41.58 11.35 13.36
C ARG A 241 42.87 11.12 14.12
N GLN A 242 43.52 9.96 13.90
CA GLN A 242 44.95 9.84 14.15
C GLN A 242 45.67 10.68 13.10
N SER A 243 46.29 11.76 13.57
CA SER A 243 47.28 12.53 12.83
C SER A 243 48.50 11.64 12.57
N LEU A 244 48.66 11.20 11.31
CA LEU A 244 49.93 10.65 10.83
C LEU A 244 50.81 11.82 10.42
N GLU A 245 51.89 12.05 11.17
CA GLU A 245 52.99 12.92 10.75
C GLU A 245 53.70 12.30 9.52
N PRO A 246 54.15 13.12 8.55
CA PRO A 246 54.96 12.62 7.44
C PRO A 246 56.40 12.32 7.92
N PRO A 247 57.11 11.37 7.28
CA PRO A 247 58.46 11.02 7.69
C PRO A 247 59.44 12.15 7.34
N ALA A 248 60.39 12.39 8.24
CA ALA A 248 61.48 13.34 8.05
C ALA A 248 62.37 12.91 6.87
N THR A 249 62.55 13.83 5.91
CA THR A 249 63.56 13.72 4.85
C THR A 249 64.94 13.99 5.44
N GLN A 250 65.92 13.14 5.12
CA GLN A 250 67.36 13.44 5.31
C GLN A 250 67.82 14.54 4.37
#